data_AF-A0A1V4HP91-F1
#
_entry.id   AF-A0A1V4HP91-F1
#
_cell.length_a   1.000
_cell.length_b   1.000
_cell.length_c   1.000
_cell.angle_alpha   90.00
_cell.angle_beta   90.00
_cell.angle_gamma   90.00
#
_symmetry.space_group_name_H-M   'P 1'
#
loop_
_entity.id
_entity.type
_entity.pdbx_description
1 polymer ?
#
loop_
_entity_poly.entity_id
_entity_poly.type
_entity_poly.pdbx_seq_one_letter_code
_entity_poly.pdbx_strand_id
1 'polypeptide(L)'
;MQTQQTDSTEIRRLLTEMDGLFDGYMAWLGGQYDAASGGFYYAASSRGLANAEPDIESTAQALNILERFGLLGNLPSGMRQGLVRFFQQKQDAASGYFYDANPLMRNDEVMVARAISYSCNALRKLGGQPLYALPYEAQQAPAYMSSPESYLAWLQAIPLMNSWRGCDRLSTSSVYVEQVEPAERRADFARIAFDFFARSQDIHSGLWGQGSHYVRISGTFKLHIFYDRFHVPLPKEDRIYQSILYALKNEEAADMCYIRNPIHLLSYMKLDIPAHELREIIELTLANMKRLLRADGGFSRELAHSPTAPNVAQVKQGEYYPEMPQAVHIGGGMVEGDMNAGTQALLIRSVCYQLAGIEAPSLEASQHVWYANTKP
;
A
#
# COMPACT_ATOMS: atom_id res chain seq x y z
N MET A 1 27.62 6.53 -26.69
CA MET A 1 27.71 5.05 -26.64
C MET A 1 28.44 4.55 -25.39
N GLN A 2 29.64 5.03 -25.06
CA GLN A 2 30.37 4.57 -23.87
C GLN A 2 29.64 4.83 -22.54
N THR A 3 29.08 6.04 -22.35
CA THR A 3 28.33 6.42 -21.13
C THR A 3 27.05 5.57 -20.93
N GLN A 4 26.28 5.32 -21.99
CA GLN A 4 25.07 4.50 -21.93
C GLN A 4 25.37 3.04 -21.56
N GLN A 5 26.48 2.49 -22.06
CA GLN A 5 26.91 1.13 -21.72
C GLN A 5 27.34 1.05 -20.24
N THR A 6 28.00 2.09 -19.72
CA THR A 6 28.38 2.20 -18.32
C THR A 6 27.13 2.28 -17.42
N ASP A 7 26.15 3.13 -17.75
CA ASP A 7 24.91 3.26 -16.98
C ASP A 7 24.11 1.95 -16.94
N SER A 8 23.99 1.25 -18.07
CA SER A 8 23.29 -0.05 -18.14
C SER A 8 23.96 -1.13 -17.27
N THR A 9 25.29 -1.17 -17.26
CA THR A 9 26.06 -2.11 -16.42
C THR A 9 25.85 -1.80 -14.94
N GLU A 10 25.86 -0.52 -14.58
CA GLU A 10 25.69 -0.09 -13.20
C GLU A 10 24.26 -0.29 -12.69
N ILE A 11 23.24 -0.04 -13.52
CA ILE A 11 21.84 -0.36 -13.19
C ILE A 11 21.70 -1.85 -12.86
N ARG A 12 22.28 -2.75 -13.66
CA ARG A 12 22.24 -4.20 -13.38
C ARG A 12 22.89 -4.54 -12.05
N ARG A 13 24.05 -3.94 -11.76
CA ARG A 13 24.77 -4.13 -10.49
C ARG A 13 23.90 -3.71 -9.29
N LEU A 14 23.28 -2.53 -9.36
CA LEU A 14 22.39 -1.99 -8.32
C LEU A 14 21.15 -2.88 -8.10
N LEU A 15 20.55 -3.38 -9.19
CA LEU A 15 19.41 -4.29 -9.10
C LEU A 15 19.78 -5.63 -8.45
N THR A 16 20.93 -6.21 -8.80
CA THR A 16 21.45 -7.42 -8.12
C THR A 16 21.74 -7.17 -6.65
N GLU A 17 22.26 -5.99 -6.30
CA GLU A 17 22.47 -5.60 -4.91
C GLU A 17 21.15 -5.42 -4.15
N MET A 18 20.10 -4.95 -4.82
CA MET A 18 18.74 -4.87 -4.28
C MET A 18 18.13 -6.26 -4.00
N ASP A 19 18.40 -7.26 -4.86
CA ASP A 19 17.97 -8.64 -4.64
C ASP A 19 18.51 -9.20 -3.32
N GLY A 20 19.78 -8.92 -3.01
CA GLY A 20 20.42 -9.37 -1.77
C GLY A 20 19.80 -8.82 -0.49
N LEU A 21 18.97 -7.76 -0.57
CA LEU A 21 18.23 -7.26 0.60
C LEU A 21 17.11 -8.21 1.06
N PHE A 22 16.75 -9.21 0.25
CA PHE A 22 15.69 -10.17 0.56
C PHE A 22 16.22 -11.49 1.13
N ASP A 23 17.51 -11.55 1.48
CA ASP A 23 18.09 -12.68 2.21
C ASP A 23 17.38 -12.86 3.56
N GLY A 24 16.85 -14.07 3.81
CA GLY A 24 16.08 -14.38 5.03
C GLY A 24 14.62 -13.88 5.04
N TYR A 25 14.18 -13.14 4.01
CA TYR A 25 12.87 -12.50 3.97
C TYR A 25 11.69 -13.50 4.06
N MET A 26 11.81 -14.68 3.43
CA MET A 26 10.77 -15.72 3.53
C MET A 26 10.69 -16.38 4.90
N ALA A 27 11.82 -16.48 5.62
CA ALA A 27 11.81 -16.98 7.00
C ALA A 27 11.13 -15.96 7.92
N TRP A 28 11.43 -14.66 7.74
CA TRP A 28 10.73 -13.57 8.41
C TRP A 28 9.22 -13.61 8.17
N LEU A 29 8.79 -13.70 6.90
CA LEU A 29 7.37 -13.76 6.56
C LEU A 29 6.68 -14.96 7.21
N GLY A 30 7.35 -16.12 7.23
CA GLY A 30 6.83 -17.34 7.83
C GLY A 30 6.60 -17.18 9.34
N GLY A 31 7.49 -16.45 10.00
CA GLY A 31 7.37 -16.09 11.42
C GLY A 31 6.12 -15.26 11.76
N GLN A 32 5.49 -14.61 10.76
CA GLN A 32 4.26 -13.84 10.96
C GLN A 32 2.98 -14.63 10.74
N TYR A 33 3.06 -15.84 10.17
CA TYR A 33 1.87 -16.66 9.93
C TYR A 33 1.30 -17.21 11.24
N ASP A 34 -0.02 -17.18 11.36
CA ASP A 34 -0.75 -17.78 12.47
C ASP A 34 -1.62 -18.92 11.96
N ALA A 35 -1.20 -20.17 12.19
CA ALA A 35 -1.89 -21.33 11.66
C ALA A 35 -3.32 -21.51 12.22
N ALA A 36 -3.58 -21.04 13.45
CA ALA A 36 -4.86 -21.19 14.12
C ALA A 36 -5.95 -20.33 13.45
N SER A 37 -5.69 -19.04 13.28
CA SER A 37 -6.61 -18.13 12.58
C SER A 37 -6.54 -18.28 11.05
N GLY A 38 -5.37 -18.62 10.52
CA GLY A 38 -5.05 -18.58 9.09
C GLY A 38 -4.58 -17.20 8.60
N GLY A 39 -4.42 -16.22 9.49
CA GLY A 39 -3.97 -14.86 9.18
C GLY A 39 -2.47 -14.63 9.36
N PHE A 40 -2.05 -13.39 9.13
CA PHE A 40 -0.68 -12.92 9.41
C PHE A 40 -0.66 -11.74 10.38
N TYR A 41 0.28 -11.77 11.31
CA TYR A 41 0.58 -10.64 12.18
C TYR A 41 1.30 -9.52 11.43
N TYR A 42 1.14 -8.29 11.93
CA TYR A 42 1.81 -7.10 11.40
C TYR A 42 3.34 -7.17 11.56
N ALA A 43 3.81 -7.52 12.74
CA ALA A 43 5.22 -7.65 13.11
C ALA A 43 5.40 -8.75 14.19
N ALA A 44 6.64 -9.15 14.52
CA ALA A 44 6.87 -10.24 15.46
C ALA A 44 6.35 -9.90 16.87
N SER A 45 6.55 -8.66 17.31
CA SER A 45 6.07 -8.15 18.59
C SER A 45 4.54 -8.10 18.73
N SER A 46 3.79 -8.15 17.61
CA SER A 46 2.32 -8.12 17.62
C SER A 46 1.73 -9.26 18.44
N ARG A 47 2.41 -10.41 18.46
CA ARG A 47 2.00 -11.60 19.24
C ARG A 47 2.00 -11.36 20.75
N GLY A 48 2.78 -10.38 21.23
CA GLY A 48 2.87 -10.02 22.64
C GLY A 48 1.84 -8.98 23.10
N LEU A 49 1.03 -8.44 22.18
CA LEU A 49 0.01 -7.46 22.53
C LEU A 49 -1.19 -8.11 23.25
N ALA A 50 -1.84 -7.34 24.11
CA ALA A 50 -3.11 -7.75 24.69
C ALA A 50 -4.15 -7.90 23.57
N ASN A 51 -4.81 -9.07 23.47
CA ASN A 51 -5.71 -9.43 22.38
C ASN A 51 -5.03 -9.46 21.00
N ALA A 52 -3.77 -9.93 20.96
CA ALA A 52 -3.03 -10.13 19.72
C ALA A 52 -3.81 -11.05 18.76
N GLU A 53 -4.21 -10.50 17.62
CA GLU A 53 -4.80 -11.26 16.53
C GLU A 53 -4.23 -10.76 15.21
N PRO A 54 -4.08 -11.64 14.21
CA PRO A 54 -3.85 -11.22 12.84
C PRO A 54 -4.95 -10.30 12.32
N ASP A 55 -4.53 -9.29 11.55
CA ASP A 55 -5.41 -8.27 11.00
C ASP A 55 -5.60 -8.42 9.47
N ILE A 56 -6.63 -7.76 8.95
CA ILE A 56 -7.00 -7.81 7.53
C ILE A 56 -5.89 -7.27 6.64
N GLU A 57 -5.31 -6.12 7.01
CA GLU A 57 -4.31 -5.43 6.18
C GLU A 57 -3.04 -6.27 6.09
N SER A 58 -2.51 -6.74 7.23
CA SER A 58 -1.30 -7.56 7.26
C SER A 58 -1.49 -8.88 6.51
N THR A 59 -2.64 -9.55 6.70
CA THR A 59 -2.94 -10.81 5.99
C THR A 59 -3.03 -10.61 4.47
N ALA A 60 -3.65 -9.54 4.01
CA ALA A 60 -3.73 -9.25 2.57
C ALA A 60 -2.37 -8.86 1.98
N GLN A 61 -1.54 -8.15 2.76
CA GLN A 61 -0.19 -7.78 2.35
C GLN A 61 0.76 -8.98 2.27
N ALA A 62 0.64 -9.93 3.20
CA ALA A 62 1.33 -11.23 3.14
C ALA A 62 0.92 -12.02 1.89
N LEU A 63 -0.38 -12.04 1.56
CA LEU A 63 -0.86 -12.67 0.33
C LEU A 63 -0.27 -12.03 -0.93
N ASN A 64 -0.15 -10.70 -0.97
CA ASN A 64 0.52 -10.00 -2.07
C ASN A 64 2.02 -10.33 -2.15
N ILE A 65 2.69 -10.56 -1.02
CA ILE A 65 4.07 -11.04 -1.01
C ILE A 65 4.13 -12.44 -1.62
N LEU A 66 3.31 -13.38 -1.17
CA LEU A 66 3.27 -14.74 -1.68
C LEU A 66 2.98 -14.80 -3.19
N GLU A 67 2.09 -13.93 -3.68
CA GLU A 67 1.82 -13.77 -5.11
C GLU A 67 3.06 -13.30 -5.89
N ARG A 68 3.76 -12.27 -5.41
CA ARG A 68 4.98 -11.74 -6.06
C ARG A 68 6.16 -12.72 -6.03
N PHE A 69 6.17 -13.66 -5.09
CA PHE A 69 7.10 -14.79 -5.07
C PHE A 69 6.64 -15.98 -5.92
N GLY A 70 5.49 -15.90 -6.60
CA GLY A 70 4.95 -16.99 -7.42
C GLY A 70 4.43 -18.19 -6.59
N LEU A 71 4.20 -18.01 -5.28
CA LEU A 71 3.81 -19.08 -4.36
C LEU A 71 2.30 -19.27 -4.25
N LEU A 72 1.51 -18.31 -4.73
CA LEU A 72 0.04 -18.33 -4.61
C LEU A 72 -0.60 -19.59 -5.22
N GLY A 73 -0.09 -20.09 -6.35
CA GLY A 73 -0.59 -21.31 -6.99
C GLY A 73 -0.28 -22.59 -6.21
N ASN A 74 0.77 -22.58 -5.41
CA ASN A 74 1.30 -23.75 -4.72
C ASN A 74 0.97 -23.78 -3.22
N LEU A 75 0.11 -22.88 -2.73
CA LEU A 75 -0.30 -22.87 -1.33
C LEU A 75 -0.94 -24.20 -0.92
N PRO A 76 -0.58 -24.78 0.25
CA PRO A 76 -1.23 -25.97 0.78
C PRO A 76 -2.72 -25.73 0.93
N SER A 77 -3.53 -26.75 0.64
CA SER A 77 -4.99 -26.66 0.69
C SER A 77 -5.51 -26.14 2.04
N GLY A 78 -4.94 -26.62 3.15
CA GLY A 78 -5.30 -26.18 4.49
C GLY A 78 -5.01 -24.69 4.74
N MET A 79 -3.86 -24.18 4.27
CA MET A 79 -3.51 -22.76 4.37
C MET A 79 -4.44 -21.90 3.51
N ARG A 80 -4.69 -22.31 2.26
CA ARG A 80 -5.62 -21.61 1.36
C ARG A 80 -7.02 -21.49 1.98
N GLN A 81 -7.54 -22.60 2.52
CA GLN A 81 -8.84 -22.61 3.20
C GLN A 81 -8.82 -21.77 4.49
N GLY A 82 -7.71 -21.79 5.24
CA GLY A 82 -7.49 -20.93 6.39
C GLY A 82 -7.60 -19.45 6.06
N LEU A 83 -6.91 -19.00 5.02
CA LEU A 83 -6.96 -17.62 4.54
C LEU A 83 -8.37 -17.21 4.06
N VAL A 84 -9.05 -18.07 3.31
CA VAL A 84 -10.44 -17.80 2.88
C VAL A 84 -11.35 -17.62 4.09
N ARG A 85 -11.28 -18.55 5.06
CA ARG A 85 -12.06 -18.48 6.30
C ARG A 85 -11.73 -17.21 7.09
N PHE A 86 -10.45 -16.85 7.19
CA PHE A 86 -10.00 -15.64 7.89
C PHE A 86 -10.72 -14.40 7.35
N PHE A 87 -10.66 -14.12 6.03
CA PHE A 87 -11.33 -12.95 5.47
C PHE A 87 -12.85 -13.02 5.56
N GLN A 88 -13.45 -14.19 5.36
CA GLN A 88 -14.89 -14.38 5.48
C GLN A 88 -15.41 -14.11 6.90
N GLN A 89 -14.69 -14.54 7.93
CA GLN A 89 -15.06 -14.32 9.33
C GLN A 89 -14.96 -12.87 9.77
N LYS A 90 -14.18 -12.04 9.06
CA LYS A 90 -14.11 -10.59 9.30
C LYS A 90 -15.30 -9.84 8.73
N GLN A 91 -16.15 -10.48 7.92
CA GLN A 91 -17.31 -9.82 7.31
C GLN A 91 -18.51 -9.76 8.28
N ASP A 92 -19.01 -8.55 8.50
CA ASP A 92 -20.20 -8.28 9.30
C ASP A 92 -21.46 -8.53 8.49
N ALA A 93 -22.33 -9.41 8.99
CA ALA A 93 -23.52 -9.88 8.26
C ALA A 93 -24.58 -8.79 8.03
N ALA A 94 -24.69 -7.83 8.95
CA ALA A 94 -25.70 -6.79 8.86
C ALA A 94 -25.27 -5.67 7.91
N SER A 95 -23.97 -5.36 7.91
CA SER A 95 -23.45 -4.18 7.23
C SER A 95 -22.68 -4.45 5.95
N GLY A 96 -22.23 -5.69 5.75
CA GLY A 96 -21.42 -6.08 4.59
C GLY A 96 -19.96 -5.64 4.66
N TYR A 97 -19.60 -4.82 5.65
CA TYR A 97 -18.23 -4.38 5.88
C TYR A 97 -17.34 -5.49 6.45
N PHE A 98 -16.03 -5.30 6.34
CA PHE A 98 -15.02 -6.17 6.95
C PHE A 98 -14.37 -5.43 8.10
N TYR A 99 -14.27 -6.07 9.28
CA TYR A 99 -13.71 -5.47 10.49
C TYR A 99 -12.74 -6.40 11.19
N ASP A 100 -11.65 -5.82 11.67
CA ASP A 100 -10.83 -6.39 12.73
C ASP A 100 -11.47 -6.20 14.11
N ALA A 101 -11.00 -6.96 15.10
CA ALA A 101 -11.59 -7.00 16.43
C ALA A 101 -11.50 -5.65 17.18
N ASN A 102 -10.54 -4.79 16.82
CA ASN A 102 -10.38 -3.50 17.48
C ASN A 102 -11.55 -2.55 17.11
N PRO A 103 -12.37 -2.11 18.08
CA PRO A 103 -13.56 -1.32 17.80
C PRO A 103 -13.24 0.06 17.19
N LEU A 104 -12.02 0.57 17.39
CA LEU A 104 -11.59 1.86 16.85
C LEU A 104 -11.50 1.86 15.32
N MET A 105 -11.33 0.69 14.69
CA MET A 105 -11.35 0.56 13.24
C MET A 105 -12.66 1.10 12.65
N ARG A 106 -13.80 0.91 13.32
CA ARG A 106 -15.11 1.37 12.85
C ARG A 106 -15.21 2.90 12.78
N ASN A 107 -14.34 3.60 13.48
CA ASN A 107 -14.31 5.06 13.53
C ASN A 107 -13.34 5.68 12.50
N ASP A 108 -12.65 4.86 11.71
CA ASP A 108 -11.77 5.30 10.63
C ASP A 108 -12.29 4.83 9.27
N GLU A 109 -12.96 5.74 8.55
CA GLU A 109 -13.53 5.44 7.23
C GLU A 109 -12.49 4.90 6.22
N VAL A 110 -11.22 5.32 6.34
CA VAL A 110 -10.14 4.85 5.47
C VAL A 110 -9.82 3.39 5.76
N MET A 111 -9.72 3.00 7.04
CA MET A 111 -9.50 1.59 7.40
C MET A 111 -10.67 0.73 6.95
N VAL A 112 -11.91 1.17 7.20
CA VAL A 112 -13.11 0.44 6.81
C VAL A 112 -13.18 0.23 5.29
N ALA A 113 -12.96 1.30 4.51
CA ALA A 113 -12.96 1.22 3.05
C ALA A 113 -11.82 0.33 2.52
N ARG A 114 -10.61 0.44 3.08
CA ARG A 114 -9.47 -0.40 2.69
C ARG A 114 -9.71 -1.87 2.99
N ALA A 115 -10.36 -2.19 4.11
CA ALA A 115 -10.66 -3.57 4.49
C ALA A 115 -11.59 -4.27 3.49
N ILE A 116 -12.55 -3.54 2.89
CA ILE A 116 -13.37 -4.07 1.78
C ILE A 116 -12.45 -4.47 0.61
N SER A 117 -11.61 -3.54 0.15
CA SER A 117 -10.70 -3.79 -0.98
C SER A 117 -9.75 -4.95 -0.71
N TYR A 118 -9.13 -4.99 0.47
CA TYR A 118 -8.20 -6.06 0.83
C TYR A 118 -8.89 -7.41 0.88
N SER A 119 -10.02 -7.51 1.57
CA SER A 119 -10.73 -8.78 1.77
C SER A 119 -11.30 -9.30 0.45
N CYS A 120 -11.97 -8.46 -0.33
CA CYS A 120 -12.53 -8.87 -1.63
C CYS A 120 -11.44 -9.29 -2.62
N ASN A 121 -10.33 -8.56 -2.70
CA ASN A 121 -9.21 -8.93 -3.57
C ASN A 121 -8.55 -10.24 -3.11
N ALA A 122 -8.35 -10.43 -1.81
CA ALA A 122 -7.75 -11.64 -1.27
C ALA A 122 -8.64 -12.86 -1.51
N LEU A 123 -9.95 -12.75 -1.24
CA LEU A 123 -10.92 -13.81 -1.51
C LEU A 123 -10.90 -14.21 -2.98
N ARG A 124 -10.93 -13.24 -3.91
CA ARG A 124 -10.85 -13.51 -5.35
C ARG A 124 -9.56 -14.27 -5.73
N LYS A 125 -8.41 -13.83 -5.23
CA LYS A 125 -7.09 -14.48 -5.46
C LYS A 125 -7.06 -15.93 -4.95
N LEU A 126 -7.79 -16.21 -3.87
CA LEU A 126 -7.84 -17.52 -3.24
C LEU A 126 -8.93 -18.43 -3.81
N GLY A 127 -9.80 -17.91 -4.68
CA GLY A 127 -10.97 -18.62 -5.23
C GLY A 127 -12.20 -18.60 -4.30
N GLY A 128 -12.21 -17.73 -3.28
CA GLY A 128 -13.34 -17.48 -2.39
C GLY A 128 -14.20 -16.31 -2.84
N GLN A 129 -15.28 -16.06 -2.08
CA GLN A 129 -16.20 -14.93 -2.24
C GLN A 129 -16.60 -14.38 -0.87
N PRO A 130 -17.03 -13.11 -0.77
CA PRO A 130 -17.69 -12.59 0.43
C PRO A 130 -18.88 -13.48 0.83
N LEU A 131 -19.16 -13.57 2.14
CA LEU A 131 -20.31 -14.32 2.67
C LEU A 131 -21.62 -13.52 2.58
N TYR A 132 -21.53 -12.21 2.68
CA TYR A 132 -22.68 -11.30 2.73
C TYR A 132 -22.59 -10.23 1.65
N ALA A 133 -23.73 -9.59 1.34
CA ALA A 133 -23.80 -8.46 0.43
C ALA A 133 -22.82 -7.35 0.85
N LEU A 134 -22.19 -6.68 -0.12
CA LEU A 134 -21.27 -5.57 0.17
C LEU A 134 -22.06 -4.31 0.60
N PRO A 135 -21.40 -3.31 1.21
CA PRO A 135 -22.10 -2.20 1.87
C PRO A 135 -23.09 -1.44 0.99
N TYR A 136 -22.84 -1.27 -0.30
CA TYR A 136 -23.81 -0.58 -1.16
C TYR A 136 -25.09 -1.40 -1.37
N GLU A 137 -24.96 -2.69 -1.66
CA GLU A 137 -26.09 -3.62 -1.80
C GLU A 137 -26.83 -3.83 -0.47
N ALA A 138 -26.10 -3.85 0.64
CA ALA A 138 -26.66 -3.90 1.99
C ALA A 138 -27.32 -2.58 2.44
N GLN A 139 -27.28 -1.52 1.62
CA GLN A 139 -27.78 -0.17 1.94
C GLN A 139 -27.10 0.47 3.16
N GLN A 140 -25.80 0.20 3.33
CA GLN A 140 -24.94 0.66 4.43
C GLN A 140 -23.72 1.46 3.92
N ALA A 141 -23.68 1.82 2.64
CA ALA A 141 -22.68 2.74 2.11
C ALA A 141 -22.76 4.11 2.83
N PRO A 142 -21.65 4.86 2.91
CA PRO A 142 -21.64 6.15 3.60
C PRO A 142 -22.66 7.15 3.04
N ALA A 143 -23.18 8.03 3.88
CA ALA A 143 -24.24 8.99 3.52
C ALA A 143 -23.86 9.89 2.32
N TYR A 144 -22.57 10.18 2.12
CA TYR A 144 -22.09 10.95 0.98
C TYR A 144 -22.29 10.24 -0.36
N MET A 145 -22.56 8.93 -0.38
CA MET A 145 -22.86 8.15 -1.59
C MET A 145 -24.33 8.24 -2.02
N SER A 146 -25.16 8.98 -1.29
CA SER A 146 -26.60 9.11 -1.57
C SER A 146 -26.92 9.82 -2.88
N SER A 147 -26.13 10.82 -3.26
CA SER A 147 -26.30 11.58 -4.51
C SER A 147 -24.96 12.14 -5.01
N PRO A 148 -24.83 12.45 -6.31
CA PRO A 148 -23.68 13.15 -6.87
C PRO A 148 -23.37 14.48 -6.12
N GLU A 149 -24.40 15.20 -5.69
CA GLU A 149 -24.29 16.46 -4.96
C GLU A 149 -23.75 16.26 -3.55
N SER A 150 -24.28 15.26 -2.82
CA SER A 150 -23.77 14.86 -1.50
C SER A 150 -22.30 14.46 -1.56
N TYR A 151 -21.93 13.75 -2.63
CA TYR A 151 -20.55 13.31 -2.83
C TYR A 151 -19.61 14.47 -3.11
N LEU A 152 -20.00 15.41 -3.98
CA LEU A 152 -19.22 16.63 -4.22
C LEU A 152 -19.04 17.45 -2.94
N ALA A 153 -20.11 17.62 -2.14
CA ALA A 153 -20.04 18.35 -0.89
C ALA A 153 -19.05 17.69 0.09
N TRP A 154 -19.04 16.35 0.17
CA TRP A 154 -18.07 15.60 0.96
C TRP A 154 -16.63 15.77 0.44
N LEU A 155 -16.41 15.67 -0.87
CA LEU A 155 -15.08 15.90 -1.48
C LEU A 155 -14.53 17.29 -1.11
N GLN A 156 -15.38 18.32 -1.18
CA GLN A 156 -15.02 19.70 -0.86
C GLN A 156 -14.74 19.94 0.63
N ALA A 157 -15.32 19.13 1.50
CA ALA A 157 -15.12 19.25 2.95
C ALA A 157 -13.79 18.64 3.44
N ILE A 158 -13.15 17.77 2.65
CA ILE A 158 -11.93 17.09 3.08
C ILE A 158 -10.74 18.07 3.09
N PRO A 159 -10.09 18.28 4.25
CA PRO A 159 -8.90 19.11 4.29
C PRO A 159 -7.73 18.41 3.60
N LEU A 160 -6.95 19.19 2.85
CA LEU A 160 -5.72 18.74 2.17
C LEU A 160 -4.44 19.32 2.82
N MET A 161 -4.52 19.76 4.08
CA MET A 161 -3.39 20.33 4.82
C MET A 161 -2.29 19.31 5.16
N ASN A 162 -2.65 18.03 5.31
CA ASN A 162 -1.73 16.91 5.19
C ASN A 162 -2.16 16.12 3.96
N SER A 163 -1.38 16.23 2.88
CA SER A 163 -1.74 15.65 1.59
C SER A 163 -1.93 14.14 1.66
N TRP A 164 -1.09 13.42 2.43
CA TRP A 164 -1.25 11.98 2.58
C TRP A 164 -2.64 11.61 3.11
N ARG A 165 -3.04 12.12 4.29
CA ARG A 165 -4.32 11.73 4.91
C ARG A 165 -5.51 12.22 4.09
N GLY A 166 -5.47 13.47 3.63
CA GLY A 166 -6.56 14.05 2.85
C GLY A 166 -6.81 13.28 1.54
N CYS A 167 -5.74 13.01 0.79
CA CYS A 167 -5.84 12.25 -0.44
C CYS A 167 -6.16 10.76 -0.20
N ASP A 168 -5.75 10.18 0.94
CA ASP A 168 -6.13 8.80 1.30
C ASP A 168 -7.65 8.70 1.41
N ARG A 169 -8.28 9.60 2.18
CA ARG A 169 -9.75 9.68 2.30
C ARG A 169 -10.42 9.82 0.94
N LEU A 170 -10.00 10.80 0.15
CA LEU A 170 -10.52 11.02 -1.21
C LEU A 170 -10.39 9.77 -2.09
N SER A 171 -9.24 9.08 -2.05
CA SER A 171 -9.02 7.90 -2.87
C SER A 171 -9.85 6.69 -2.43
N THR A 172 -10.05 6.53 -1.11
CA THR A 172 -10.77 5.40 -0.55
C THR A 172 -12.26 5.40 -0.89
N SER A 173 -12.86 6.54 -1.25
CA SER A 173 -14.25 6.57 -1.71
C SER A 173 -14.48 5.73 -2.97
N SER A 174 -13.42 5.48 -3.76
CA SER A 174 -13.51 4.67 -4.98
C SER A 174 -14.11 3.29 -4.75
N VAL A 175 -13.92 2.69 -3.57
CA VAL A 175 -14.48 1.37 -3.24
C VAL A 175 -16.01 1.39 -3.21
N TYR A 176 -16.62 2.53 -2.90
CA TYR A 176 -18.06 2.70 -2.91
C TYR A 176 -18.54 3.12 -4.29
N VAL A 177 -17.79 4.00 -4.98
CA VAL A 177 -18.11 4.42 -6.35
C VAL A 177 -18.19 3.21 -7.29
N GLU A 178 -17.28 2.24 -7.15
CA GLU A 178 -17.30 0.98 -7.93
C GLU A 178 -18.58 0.17 -7.75
N GLN A 179 -19.22 0.25 -6.58
CA GLN A 179 -20.44 -0.48 -6.25
C GLN A 179 -21.72 0.23 -6.72
N VAL A 180 -21.62 1.48 -7.21
CA VAL A 180 -22.79 2.25 -7.64
C VAL A 180 -23.40 1.64 -8.91
N GLU A 181 -24.70 1.39 -8.85
CA GLU A 181 -25.52 1.01 -10.00
C GLU A 181 -26.66 2.03 -10.24
N PRO A 182 -27.09 2.24 -11.50
CA PRO A 182 -26.51 1.67 -12.73
C PRO A 182 -25.16 2.31 -13.10
N ALA A 183 -24.45 1.72 -14.08
CA ALA A 183 -23.15 2.19 -14.56
C ALA A 183 -23.10 3.68 -14.94
N GLU A 184 -24.20 4.25 -15.48
CA GLU A 184 -24.29 5.68 -15.81
C GLU A 184 -24.15 6.56 -14.57
N ARG A 185 -24.83 6.19 -13.48
CA ARG A 185 -24.75 6.90 -12.19
C ARG A 185 -23.34 6.80 -11.62
N ARG A 186 -22.70 5.63 -11.70
CA ARG A 186 -21.30 5.44 -11.30
C ARG A 186 -20.35 6.34 -12.08
N ALA A 187 -20.57 6.50 -13.40
CA ALA A 187 -19.79 7.40 -14.24
C ALA A 187 -19.93 8.87 -13.79
N ASP A 188 -21.12 9.30 -13.35
CA ASP A 188 -21.31 10.65 -12.80
C ASP A 188 -20.53 10.90 -11.51
N PHE A 189 -20.53 9.94 -10.57
CA PHE A 189 -19.72 10.03 -9.35
C PHE A 189 -18.22 10.10 -9.67
N ALA A 190 -17.75 9.25 -10.58
CA ALA A 190 -16.35 9.25 -11.02
C ALA A 190 -15.97 10.59 -11.67
N ARG A 191 -16.80 11.13 -12.58
CA ARG A 191 -16.58 12.42 -13.23
C ARG A 191 -16.49 13.56 -12.21
N ILE A 192 -17.39 13.61 -11.24
CA ILE A 192 -17.36 14.62 -10.16
C ILE A 192 -16.05 14.57 -9.38
N ALA A 193 -15.57 13.38 -9.05
CA ALA A 193 -14.28 13.21 -8.38
C ALA A 193 -13.13 13.74 -9.26
N PHE A 194 -13.08 13.37 -10.54
CA PHE A 194 -12.05 13.84 -11.46
C PHE A 194 -12.08 15.36 -11.66
N ASP A 195 -13.25 15.97 -11.82
CA ASP A 195 -13.42 17.42 -11.93
C ASP A 195 -12.95 18.15 -10.66
N PHE A 196 -13.20 17.56 -9.48
CA PHE A 196 -12.68 18.08 -8.22
C PHE A 196 -11.16 17.93 -8.10
N PHE A 197 -10.61 16.76 -8.41
CA PHE A 197 -9.16 16.49 -8.35
C PHE A 197 -8.39 17.40 -9.32
N ALA A 198 -8.86 17.56 -10.56
CA ALA A 198 -8.22 18.41 -11.55
C ALA A 198 -8.13 19.88 -11.10
N ARG A 199 -9.20 20.40 -10.49
CA ARG A 199 -9.23 21.77 -9.95
C ARG A 199 -8.35 21.95 -8.71
N SER A 200 -8.14 20.88 -7.94
CA SER A 200 -7.39 20.91 -6.68
C SER A 200 -5.89 20.62 -6.85
N GLN A 201 -5.45 20.20 -8.04
CA GLN A 201 -4.05 19.87 -8.32
C GLN A 201 -3.22 21.14 -8.50
N ASP A 202 -2.12 21.26 -7.76
CA ASP A 202 -1.20 22.39 -7.91
C ASP A 202 -0.63 22.44 -9.33
N ILE A 203 -0.56 23.64 -9.94
CA ILE A 203 -0.11 23.81 -11.33
C ILE A 203 1.41 23.79 -11.46
N HIS A 204 2.15 24.11 -10.40
CA HIS A 204 3.61 24.24 -10.46
C HIS A 204 4.31 22.91 -10.18
N SER A 205 3.91 22.22 -9.11
CA SER A 205 4.46 20.93 -8.70
C SER A 205 3.72 19.74 -9.30
N GLY A 206 2.47 19.90 -9.75
CA GLY A 206 1.62 18.78 -10.16
C GLY A 206 1.14 17.91 -8.99
N LEU A 207 1.48 18.24 -7.74
CA LEU A 207 1.08 17.47 -6.57
C LEU A 207 -0.22 18.01 -5.95
N TRP A 208 -0.91 17.16 -5.19
CA TRP A 208 -2.08 17.57 -4.41
C TRP A 208 -1.72 17.94 -2.98
N GLY A 209 -2.52 18.83 -2.39
CA GLY A 209 -2.44 19.19 -0.97
C GLY A 209 -1.14 19.85 -0.52
N GLN A 210 -0.95 19.87 0.80
CA GLN A 210 0.16 20.53 1.50
C GLN A 210 1.02 19.51 2.28
N GLY A 211 2.12 19.98 2.86
CA GLY A 211 3.15 19.19 3.53
C GLY A 211 4.50 19.26 2.80
N SER A 212 5.48 18.46 3.25
CA SER A 212 6.75 18.27 2.53
C SER A 212 6.54 17.68 1.14
N HIS A 213 7.58 17.63 0.31
CA HIS A 213 7.46 16.96 -0.99
C HIS A 213 7.09 15.49 -0.82
N TYR A 214 7.68 14.76 0.12
CA TYR A 214 7.30 13.36 0.36
C TYR A 214 5.85 13.18 0.83
N VAL A 215 5.32 14.08 1.68
CA VAL A 215 3.90 14.04 2.08
C VAL A 215 2.99 14.29 0.89
N ARG A 216 3.32 15.28 0.05
CA ARG A 216 2.55 15.63 -1.14
C ARG A 216 2.63 14.57 -2.23
N ILE A 217 3.80 13.96 -2.46
CA ILE A 217 3.98 12.81 -3.34
C ILE A 217 3.19 11.61 -2.82
N SER A 218 3.16 11.39 -1.52
CA SER A 218 2.36 10.32 -0.92
C SER A 218 0.86 10.54 -1.11
N GLY A 219 0.37 11.77 -0.99
CA GLY A 219 -1.01 12.10 -1.32
C GLY A 219 -1.34 11.96 -2.81
N THR A 220 -0.46 12.43 -3.69
CA THR A 220 -0.56 12.18 -5.15
C THR A 220 -0.61 10.69 -5.47
N PHE A 221 0.23 9.88 -4.82
CA PHE A 221 0.19 8.44 -4.91
C PHE A 221 -1.16 7.89 -4.43
N LYS A 222 -1.79 8.42 -3.37
CA LYS A 222 -3.14 7.97 -3.01
C LYS A 222 -4.17 8.26 -4.10
N LEU A 223 -4.18 9.47 -4.65
CA LEU A 223 -5.10 9.81 -5.74
C LEU A 223 -4.85 8.98 -6.99
N HIS A 224 -3.60 8.61 -7.31
CA HIS A 224 -3.34 7.72 -8.45
C HIS A 224 -4.10 6.40 -8.36
N ILE A 225 -4.36 5.86 -7.15
CA ILE A 225 -5.13 4.63 -6.97
C ILE A 225 -6.57 4.83 -7.48
N PHE A 226 -7.13 6.02 -7.31
CA PHE A 226 -8.44 6.37 -7.86
C PHE A 226 -8.38 6.45 -9.40
N TYR A 227 -7.37 7.14 -9.95
CA TYR A 227 -7.17 7.25 -11.40
C TYR A 227 -6.99 5.88 -12.07
N ASP A 228 -6.11 5.04 -11.54
CA ASP A 228 -5.85 3.68 -12.03
C ASP A 228 -7.11 2.81 -12.03
N ARG A 229 -7.87 2.87 -10.93
CA ARG A 229 -9.12 2.12 -10.75
C ARG A 229 -10.17 2.38 -11.82
N PHE A 230 -10.26 3.62 -12.30
CA PHE A 230 -11.18 3.98 -13.39
C PHE A 230 -10.46 4.12 -14.75
N HIS A 231 -9.22 3.63 -14.85
CA HIS A 231 -8.41 3.63 -16.07
C HIS A 231 -8.23 5.02 -16.70
N VAL A 232 -8.10 6.05 -15.86
CA VAL A 232 -7.84 7.43 -16.28
C VAL A 232 -6.37 7.78 -16.07
N PRO A 233 -5.65 8.34 -17.06
CA PRO A 233 -4.26 8.76 -16.88
C PRO A 233 -4.10 9.85 -15.80
N LEU A 234 -2.93 9.89 -15.16
CA LEU A 234 -2.60 10.96 -14.23
C LEU A 234 -2.40 12.28 -14.98
N PRO A 235 -2.92 13.42 -14.48
CA PRO A 235 -2.63 14.73 -15.05
C PRO A 235 -1.26 15.25 -14.61
N LYS A 236 -0.62 16.07 -15.47
CA LYS A 236 0.63 16.81 -15.20
C LYS A 236 1.83 15.92 -14.81
N GLU A 237 1.98 14.78 -15.48
CA GLU A 237 3.03 13.78 -15.21
C GLU A 237 4.44 14.39 -15.19
N ASP A 238 4.77 15.30 -16.12
CA ASP A 238 6.07 16.00 -16.14
C ASP A 238 6.35 16.77 -14.84
N ARG A 239 5.34 17.42 -14.26
CA ARG A 239 5.51 18.19 -13.01
C ARG A 239 5.63 17.27 -11.80
N ILE A 240 4.87 16.18 -11.79
CA ILE A 240 4.98 15.13 -10.77
C ILE A 240 6.39 14.52 -10.82
N TYR A 241 6.89 14.21 -12.01
CA TYR A 241 8.24 13.69 -12.23
C TYR A 241 9.33 14.61 -11.66
N GLN A 242 9.29 15.90 -11.99
CA GLN A 242 10.25 16.87 -11.46
C GLN A 242 10.18 16.99 -9.92
N SER A 243 8.97 16.92 -9.36
CA SER A 243 8.80 16.93 -7.90
C SER A 243 9.35 15.67 -7.23
N ILE A 244 9.24 14.51 -7.88
CA ILE A 244 9.84 13.26 -7.42
C ILE A 244 11.37 13.37 -7.40
N LEU A 245 11.98 13.83 -8.50
CA LEU A 245 13.44 14.02 -8.57
C LEU A 245 13.93 14.99 -7.50
N TYR A 246 13.21 16.08 -7.27
CA TYR A 246 13.53 17.03 -6.21
C TYR A 246 13.52 16.36 -4.84
N ALA A 247 12.45 15.63 -4.49
CA ALA A 247 12.32 14.97 -3.20
C ALA A 247 13.44 13.95 -2.96
N LEU A 248 13.71 13.08 -3.95
CA LEU A 248 14.75 12.06 -3.87
C LEU A 248 16.14 12.64 -3.56
N LYS A 249 16.42 13.85 -4.05
CA LYS A 249 17.74 14.51 -3.91
C LYS A 249 17.86 15.41 -2.67
N ASN A 250 16.74 15.96 -2.19
CA ASN A 250 16.76 17.07 -1.23
C ASN A 250 16.02 16.77 0.08
N GLU A 251 15.23 15.70 0.16
CA GLU A 251 14.53 15.31 1.38
C GLU A 251 15.03 13.94 1.89
N GLU A 252 14.89 13.72 3.19
CA GLU A 252 15.22 12.43 3.81
C GLU A 252 14.01 11.47 3.75
N ALA A 253 14.19 10.32 3.11
CA ALA A 253 13.19 9.24 3.13
C ALA A 253 13.24 8.48 4.46
N ALA A 254 12.63 9.04 5.51
CA ALA A 254 12.57 8.44 6.85
C ALA A 254 11.51 7.33 6.99
N ASP A 255 10.69 7.10 5.97
CA ASP A 255 9.59 6.13 5.95
C ASP A 255 9.58 5.31 4.65
N MET A 256 9.30 4.01 4.71
CA MET A 256 9.26 3.13 3.52
C MET A 256 8.29 3.62 2.44
N CYS A 257 7.19 4.28 2.79
CA CYS A 257 6.27 4.89 1.81
C CYS A 257 6.93 6.06 1.07
N TYR A 258 7.85 6.79 1.70
CA TYR A 258 8.58 7.88 1.03
C TYR A 258 9.54 7.33 -0.03
N ILE A 259 9.95 6.07 0.10
CA ILE A 259 10.70 5.35 -0.95
C ILE A 259 9.73 4.78 -2.00
N ARG A 260 8.68 4.08 -1.56
CA ARG A 260 7.79 3.35 -2.46
C ARG A 260 6.95 4.25 -3.34
N ASN A 261 6.34 5.29 -2.78
CA ASN A 261 5.35 6.11 -3.47
C ASN A 261 5.91 6.83 -4.71
N PRO A 262 7.10 7.48 -4.64
CA PRO A 262 7.73 8.03 -5.84
C PRO A 262 7.99 6.98 -6.92
N ILE A 263 8.59 5.85 -6.56
CA ILE A 263 8.96 4.80 -7.51
C ILE A 263 7.73 4.20 -8.20
N HIS A 264 6.65 3.97 -7.45
CA HIS A 264 5.40 3.50 -8.04
C HIS A 264 4.80 4.51 -9.02
N LEU A 265 4.77 5.80 -8.67
CA LEU A 265 4.30 6.85 -9.57
C LEU A 265 5.11 6.90 -10.87
N LEU A 266 6.44 6.78 -10.80
CA LEU A 266 7.29 6.73 -12.00
C LEU A 266 6.86 5.61 -12.95
N SER A 267 6.61 4.41 -12.42
CA SER A 267 6.17 3.27 -13.25
C SER A 267 4.79 3.43 -13.84
N TYR A 268 3.91 4.14 -13.14
CA TYR A 268 2.55 4.40 -13.59
C TYR A 268 2.53 5.39 -14.77
N MET A 269 3.30 6.48 -14.67
CA MET A 269 3.36 7.53 -15.69
C MET A 269 4.07 7.09 -16.99
N LYS A 270 4.78 5.94 -16.98
CA LYS A 270 5.44 5.35 -18.17
C LYS A 270 6.31 6.35 -18.95
N LEU A 271 7.00 7.22 -18.23
CA LEU A 271 7.86 8.26 -18.80
C LEU A 271 9.13 7.64 -19.41
N ASP A 272 9.69 8.31 -20.41
CA ASP A 272 11.02 8.00 -20.93
C ASP A 272 12.08 8.62 -20.00
N ILE A 273 12.59 7.82 -19.07
CA ILE A 273 13.57 8.26 -18.07
C ILE A 273 14.99 8.10 -18.64
N PRO A 274 15.80 9.18 -18.73
CA PRO A 274 17.18 9.08 -19.17
C PRO A 274 17.98 8.08 -18.32
N ALA A 275 18.80 7.24 -18.96
CA ALA A 275 19.52 6.15 -18.27
C ALA A 275 20.33 6.60 -17.05
N HIS A 276 20.96 7.77 -17.11
CA HIS A 276 21.73 8.33 -16.00
C HIS A 276 20.83 8.76 -14.82
N GLU A 277 19.64 9.31 -15.08
CA GLU A 277 18.65 9.65 -14.05
C GLU A 277 18.05 8.37 -13.45
N LEU A 278 17.74 7.37 -14.29
CA LEU A 278 17.26 6.08 -13.81
C LEU A 278 18.27 5.39 -12.89
N ARG A 279 19.57 5.43 -13.25
CA ARG A 279 20.65 4.93 -12.40
C ARG A 279 20.65 5.64 -11.04
N GLU A 280 20.58 6.97 -11.03
CA GLU A 280 20.53 7.77 -9.80
C GLU A 280 19.28 7.45 -8.95
N ILE A 281 18.11 7.31 -9.58
CA ILE A 281 16.86 6.94 -8.90
C ILE A 281 17.02 5.57 -8.20
N ILE A 282 17.54 4.56 -8.90
CA ILE A 282 17.73 3.21 -8.34
C ILE A 282 18.77 3.24 -7.22
N GLU A 283 19.86 3.99 -7.39
CA GLU A 283 20.92 4.16 -6.39
C GLU A 283 20.38 4.76 -5.08
N LEU A 284 19.66 5.88 -5.16
CA LEU A 284 19.03 6.53 -4.01
C LEU A 284 17.96 5.65 -3.35
N THR A 285 17.19 4.93 -4.16
CA THR A 285 16.17 3.98 -3.69
C THR A 285 16.80 2.85 -2.90
N LEU A 286 17.83 2.21 -3.45
CA LEU A 286 18.58 1.13 -2.81
C LEU A 286 19.22 1.59 -1.50
N ALA A 287 19.87 2.76 -1.52
CA ALA A 287 20.49 3.34 -0.33
C ALA A 287 19.47 3.56 0.79
N ASN A 288 18.27 4.06 0.47
CA ASN A 288 17.22 4.26 1.46
C ASN A 288 16.61 2.94 1.94
N MET A 289 16.40 1.95 1.07
CA MET A 289 15.90 0.62 1.47
C MET A 289 16.82 -0.06 2.48
N LYS A 290 18.14 0.01 2.28
CA LYS A 290 19.14 -0.57 3.20
C LYS A 290 19.01 -0.03 4.63
N ARG A 291 18.62 1.23 4.79
CA ARG A 291 18.45 1.88 6.10
C ARG A 291 17.24 1.36 6.87
N LEU A 292 16.28 0.77 6.17
CA LEU A 292 15.04 0.22 6.72
C LEU A 292 15.06 -1.31 6.85
N LEU A 293 16.09 -1.98 6.32
CA LEU A 293 16.31 -3.41 6.51
C LEU A 293 16.65 -3.70 7.97
N ARG A 294 16.11 -4.80 8.50
CA ARG A 294 16.27 -5.21 9.90
C ARG A 294 16.97 -6.55 10.00
N ALA A 295 17.56 -6.81 11.17
CA ALA A 295 18.32 -8.02 11.44
C ALA A 295 17.47 -9.30 11.43
N ASP A 296 16.14 -9.18 11.53
CA ASP A 296 15.20 -10.29 11.43
C ASP A 296 14.92 -10.71 9.98
N GLY A 297 15.50 -10.02 8.99
CA GLY A 297 15.29 -10.27 7.56
C GLY A 297 14.09 -9.51 6.97
N GLY A 298 13.33 -8.78 7.78
CA GLY A 298 12.24 -7.92 7.32
C GLY A 298 12.66 -6.47 7.11
N PHE A 299 11.71 -5.65 6.66
CA PHE A 299 11.89 -4.20 6.54
C PHE A 299 10.96 -3.49 7.51
N SER A 300 11.41 -2.37 8.06
CA SER A 300 10.63 -1.52 8.95
C SER A 300 10.08 -0.31 8.20
N ARG A 301 8.91 0.17 8.63
CA ARG A 301 8.29 1.37 8.05
C ARG A 301 9.06 2.63 8.34
N GLU A 302 9.72 2.76 9.49
CA GLU A 302 10.46 3.96 9.87
C GLU A 302 11.89 3.62 10.28
N LEU A 303 12.80 4.59 10.22
CA LEU A 303 14.22 4.38 10.53
C LEU A 303 14.45 3.87 11.95
N ALA A 304 13.73 4.42 12.93
CA ALA A 304 13.93 4.10 14.34
C ALA A 304 13.29 2.75 14.74
N HIS A 305 12.04 2.51 14.33
CA HIS A 305 11.26 1.34 14.74
C HIS A 305 10.07 1.13 13.81
N SER A 306 9.45 -0.05 13.89
CA SER A 306 8.17 -0.28 13.24
C SER A 306 7.05 0.40 14.03
N PRO A 307 6.12 1.13 13.40
CA PRO A 307 5.08 1.87 14.10
C PRO A 307 4.08 0.92 14.76
N THR A 308 3.57 1.28 15.93
CA THR A 308 2.56 0.47 16.61
C THR A 308 1.20 0.51 15.89
N ALA A 309 0.88 1.64 15.26
CA ALA A 309 -0.42 1.92 14.64
C ALA A 309 -0.25 2.49 13.22
N PRO A 310 -0.19 1.64 12.17
CA PRO A 310 0.08 2.09 10.81
C PRO A 310 -1.02 2.99 10.23
N ASN A 311 -2.24 2.97 10.80
CA ASN A 311 -3.37 3.80 10.35
C ASN A 311 -3.17 5.31 10.62
N VAL A 312 -2.32 5.66 11.60
CA VAL A 312 -2.03 7.07 11.94
C VAL A 312 -0.56 7.45 11.76
N ALA A 313 0.34 6.47 11.63
CA ALA A 313 1.79 6.68 11.66
C ALA A 313 2.35 7.57 10.55
N GLN A 314 1.58 7.88 9.51
CA GLN A 314 2.02 8.74 8.41
C GLN A 314 1.88 10.23 8.69
N VAL A 315 1.10 10.63 9.70
CA VAL A 315 1.16 11.99 10.21
C VAL A 315 2.30 12.04 11.21
N LYS A 316 3.44 12.59 10.78
CA LYS A 316 4.69 12.57 11.54
C LYS A 316 4.69 13.59 12.68
N GLN A 317 5.66 13.47 13.59
CA GLN A 317 5.85 14.46 14.66
C GLN A 317 6.03 15.86 14.06
N GLY A 318 5.22 16.82 14.50
CA GLY A 318 5.22 18.19 13.99
C GLY A 318 4.26 18.42 12.81
N GLU A 319 3.66 17.36 12.25
CA GLU A 319 2.57 17.46 11.29
C GLU A 319 1.21 17.44 11.99
N TYR A 320 0.16 17.85 11.26
CA TYR A 320 -1.19 17.94 11.80
C TYR A 320 -2.24 17.61 10.74
N TYR A 321 -3.30 16.93 11.18
CA TYR A 321 -4.53 16.78 10.42
C TYR A 321 -5.72 16.80 11.40
N PRO A 322 -6.78 17.59 11.13
CA PRO A 322 -7.80 17.91 12.14
C PRO A 322 -8.71 16.73 12.51
N GLU A 323 -8.90 15.79 11.59
CA GLU A 323 -9.78 14.63 11.77
C GLU A 323 -8.97 13.33 11.81
N MET A 324 -7.85 13.33 12.54
CA MET A 324 -7.11 12.10 12.75
C MET A 324 -7.92 11.12 13.60
N PRO A 325 -8.10 9.87 13.15
CA PRO A 325 -8.77 8.85 13.94
C PRO A 325 -7.89 8.44 15.12
N GLN A 326 -8.47 7.71 16.07
CA GLN A 326 -7.70 7.09 17.13
C GLN A 326 -6.78 6.00 16.57
N ALA A 327 -5.61 5.84 17.18
CA ALA A 327 -4.62 4.86 16.79
C ALA A 327 -5.13 3.43 17.00
N VAL A 328 -5.02 2.59 15.97
CA VAL A 328 -5.29 1.15 16.08
C VAL A 328 -3.94 0.45 16.19
N HIS A 329 -3.57 0.07 17.41
CA HIS A 329 -2.30 -0.57 17.69
C HIS A 329 -2.35 -2.05 17.30
N ILE A 330 -1.51 -2.43 16.33
CA ILE A 330 -1.33 -3.80 15.85
C ILE A 330 0.13 -4.27 15.92
N GLY A 331 1.07 -3.39 16.28
CA GLY A 331 2.47 -3.71 16.52
C GLY A 331 2.97 -3.22 17.87
N GLY A 332 4.07 -3.81 18.36
CA GLY A 332 4.69 -3.48 19.64
C GLY A 332 5.66 -2.29 19.62
N GLY A 333 5.96 -1.72 18.44
CA GLY A 333 6.80 -0.51 18.36
C GLY A 333 8.31 -0.79 18.41
N MET A 334 8.74 -2.00 18.03
CA MET A 334 10.13 -2.44 18.21
C MET A 334 10.99 -2.18 16.97
N VAL A 335 12.30 -2.35 17.13
CA VAL A 335 13.28 -2.35 16.02
C VAL A 335 13.22 -3.70 15.29
N GLU A 336 12.19 -3.88 14.46
CA GLU A 336 11.86 -5.14 13.79
C GLU A 336 11.29 -4.89 12.40
N GLY A 337 11.19 -5.91 11.56
CA GLY A 337 10.47 -5.82 10.29
C GLY A 337 8.95 -5.89 10.48
N ASP A 338 8.21 -5.19 9.62
CA ASP A 338 6.76 -5.19 9.61
C ASP A 338 6.16 -5.44 8.21
N MET A 339 4.93 -5.92 8.19
CA MET A 339 4.24 -6.39 6.99
C MET A 339 4.07 -5.30 5.93
N ASN A 340 3.83 -4.07 6.38
CA ASN A 340 3.57 -2.94 5.51
C ASN A 340 4.84 -2.48 4.81
N ALA A 341 5.98 -2.43 5.51
CA ALA A 341 7.25 -2.17 4.86
C ALA A 341 7.74 -3.34 4.01
N GLY A 342 7.56 -4.59 4.46
CA GLY A 342 7.95 -5.76 3.68
C GLY A 342 7.26 -5.83 2.32
N THR A 343 5.93 -5.70 2.27
CA THR A 343 5.20 -5.74 0.99
C THR A 343 5.59 -4.59 0.06
N GLN A 344 5.96 -3.44 0.61
CA GLN A 344 6.42 -2.28 -0.14
C GLN A 344 7.84 -2.45 -0.68
N ALA A 345 8.76 -3.00 0.10
CA ALA A 345 10.12 -3.30 -0.33
C ALA A 345 10.12 -4.20 -1.57
N LEU A 346 9.32 -5.27 -1.55
CA LEU A 346 9.21 -6.17 -2.69
C LEU A 346 8.60 -5.49 -3.93
N LEU A 347 7.62 -4.61 -3.72
CA LEU A 347 7.05 -3.81 -4.82
C LEU A 347 8.07 -2.82 -5.39
N ILE A 348 8.85 -2.14 -4.56
CA ILE A 348 9.93 -1.25 -5.00
C ILE A 348 10.89 -2.02 -5.91
N ARG A 349 11.34 -3.20 -5.47
CA ARG A 349 12.19 -4.09 -6.26
C ARG A 349 11.59 -4.37 -7.64
N SER A 350 10.36 -4.89 -7.70
CA SER A 350 9.69 -5.20 -8.96
C SER A 350 9.59 -3.98 -9.87
N VAL A 351 9.29 -2.82 -9.31
CA VAL A 351 9.17 -1.58 -10.08
C VAL A 351 10.53 -1.08 -10.60
N CYS A 352 11.61 -1.18 -9.83
CA CYS A 352 12.94 -0.81 -10.30
C CYS A 352 13.39 -1.67 -11.50
N TYR A 353 13.11 -2.97 -11.48
CA TYR A 353 13.32 -3.84 -12.64
C TYR A 353 12.47 -3.43 -13.85
N GLN A 354 11.18 -3.16 -13.62
CA GLN A 354 10.26 -2.69 -14.67
C GLN A 354 10.75 -1.38 -15.31
N LEU A 355 11.14 -0.39 -14.51
CA LEU A 355 11.65 0.90 -14.99
C LEU A 355 12.94 0.74 -15.81
N ALA A 356 13.76 -0.25 -15.48
CA ALA A 356 14.97 -0.60 -16.25
C ALA A 356 14.69 -1.41 -17.53
N GLY A 357 13.46 -1.85 -17.76
CA GLY A 357 13.14 -2.75 -18.87
C GLY A 357 13.83 -4.11 -18.74
N ILE A 358 14.11 -4.56 -17.52
CA ILE A 358 14.79 -5.82 -17.23
C ILE A 358 13.81 -6.75 -16.53
N GLU A 359 13.74 -8.01 -16.98
CA GLU A 359 12.98 -9.04 -16.29
C GLU A 359 13.59 -9.31 -14.90
N ALA A 360 12.77 -9.21 -13.86
CA ALA A 360 13.21 -9.47 -12.50
C ALA A 360 13.49 -10.97 -12.32
N PRO A 361 14.66 -11.37 -11.80
CA PRO A 361 14.91 -12.76 -11.48
C PRO A 361 13.97 -13.20 -10.35
N SER A 362 13.66 -14.50 -10.32
CA SER A 362 12.99 -15.08 -9.17
C SER A 362 13.88 -14.92 -7.95
N LEU A 363 13.33 -14.38 -6.87
CA LEU A 363 13.97 -14.49 -5.56
C LEU A 363 13.94 -15.97 -5.15
N GLU A 364 14.99 -16.45 -4.50
CA GLU A 364 15.03 -17.81 -3.97
C GLU A 364 14.02 -17.94 -2.82
N ALA A 365 12.79 -18.31 -3.15
CA ALA A 365 11.89 -18.92 -2.18
C ALA A 365 12.34 -20.36 -2.04
N SER A 366 13.13 -20.69 -1.02
CA SER A 366 13.26 -22.08 -0.64
C SER A 366 11.86 -22.55 -0.19
N GLN A 367 11.12 -23.19 -1.09
CA GLN A 367 9.80 -23.75 -0.84
C GLN A 367 9.82 -24.64 0.42
N HIS A 368 10.96 -25.28 0.68
CA HIS A 368 11.24 -26.08 1.86
C HIS A 368 11.26 -25.29 3.17
N VAL A 369 11.70 -24.03 3.21
CA VAL A 369 11.76 -23.22 4.45
C VAL A 369 10.39 -22.67 4.81
N TRP A 370 9.59 -22.26 3.82
CA TRP A 370 8.23 -21.75 4.06
C TRP A 370 7.30 -22.81 4.69
N TYR A 371 7.37 -24.06 4.24
CA TYR A 371 6.53 -25.14 4.79
C TYR A 371 7.07 -25.78 6.06
N ALA A 372 8.38 -25.72 6.31
CA ALA A 372 8.97 -26.29 7.52
C ALA A 372 8.61 -25.48 8.78
N ASN A 373 8.56 -24.15 8.67
CA ASN A 373 8.26 -23.25 9.79
C ASN A 373 6.74 -23.07 10.05
N THR A 374 5.89 -23.70 9.25
CA THR A 374 4.42 -23.65 9.41
C THR A 374 3.83 -24.97 9.91
N LYS A 375 4.67 -25.94 10.26
CA LYS A 375 4.23 -27.14 10.99
C LYS A 375 4.03 -26.79 12.48
N PRO A 376 2.94 -27.25 13.09
CA PRO A 376 2.59 -26.93 14.47
C PRO A 376 3.62 -27.42 15.49
#